data_AF-A0A8T4WNX1-F1
#
_entry.id   AF-A0A8T4WNX1-F1
#
_cell.length_a   1.000
_cell.length_b   1.000
_cell.length_c   1.000
_cell.angle_alpha   90.00
_cell.angle_beta   90.00
_cell.angle_gamma   90.00
#
_symmetry.space_group_name_H-M   'P 1'
#
loop_
_entity.id
_entity.type
_entity.pdbx_description
1 polymer ?
#
loop_
_entity_poly.entity_id
_entity_poly.type
_entity_poly.pdbx_seq_one_letter_code
_entity_poly.pdbx_strand_id
1 'polypeptide(L)' 'MTVYQFEDRKPKVGKDSYISKSASVIGKVTLGSECYVGPGAVIKGDYGEVVIGSGSSVQDNVVVHARPNELTTIGSRV' A
#
# COMPACT_ATOMS: atom_id res chain seq x y z
N MET A 1 13.44 5.09 0.41
CA MET A 1 12.45 5.65 1.36
C MET A 1 11.23 4.75 1.33
N THR A 2 10.67 4.42 2.49
CA THR A 2 9.67 3.35 2.64
C THR A 2 8.24 3.76 2.27
N VAL A 3 7.87 4.98 2.61
CA VAL A 3 6.55 5.57 2.31
C VAL A 3 6.79 6.97 1.78
N TYR A 4 6.34 7.28 0.58
CA TYR A 4 6.53 8.62 0.04
C TYR A 4 5.41 9.06 -0.90
N GLN A 5 5.21 10.37 -0.90
CA GLN A 5 4.24 11.08 -1.71
C GLN A 5 4.70 11.11 -3.17
N PHE A 6 3.76 10.94 -4.09
CA PHE A 6 3.96 11.11 -5.52
C PHE A 6 3.04 12.24 -5.99
N GLU A 7 3.62 13.34 -6.49
CA GLU A 7 2.89 14.58 -6.80
C GLU A 7 2.09 15.08 -5.58
N ASP A 8 0.76 15.19 -5.69
CA ASP A 8 -0.17 15.58 -4.63
C ASP A 8 -0.75 14.36 -3.87
N ARG A 9 -0.34 13.14 -4.24
CA ARG A 9 -0.90 11.88 -3.73
C ARG A 9 -0.05 11.33 -2.59
N LYS A 10 -0.56 11.43 -1.37
CA LYS A 10 0.12 10.94 -0.16
C LYS A 10 -0.50 9.62 0.32
N PRO A 11 0.32 8.59 0.61
CA PRO A 11 -0.16 7.37 1.24
C PRO A 11 -0.81 7.64 2.59
N LYS A 12 -1.90 6.94 2.88
CA LYS A 12 -2.57 6.91 4.18
C LYS A 12 -2.37 5.53 4.80
N VAL A 13 -1.87 5.50 6.03
CA VAL A 13 -1.57 4.26 6.75
C VAL A 13 -2.39 4.26 8.03
N GLY A 14 -3.18 3.20 8.24
CA GLY A 14 -3.95 3.00 9.46
C GLY A 14 -3.07 2.73 10.68
N LYS A 15 -3.70 2.71 11.85
CA LYS A 15 -3.01 2.46 13.13
C LYS A 15 -2.45 1.04 13.16
N ASP A 16 -1.39 0.85 13.95
CA ASP A 16 -0.82 -0.47 14.25
C ASP A 16 -0.43 -1.29 13.02
N SER A 17 -0.20 -0.63 11.89
CA SER A 17 0.32 -1.27 10.67
C SER A 17 1.84 -1.28 10.67
N TYR A 18 2.41 -2.39 10.26
CA TYR A 18 3.84 -2.54 10.07
C TYR A 18 4.20 -2.41 8.59
N ILE A 19 5.18 -1.56 8.27
CA ILE A 19 5.74 -1.46 6.93
C ILE A 19 7.25 -1.67 7.05
N SER A 20 7.75 -2.72 6.41
CA SER A 20 9.19 -3.01 6.37
C SER A 20 9.96 -1.85 5.78
N LYS A 21 11.15 -1.55 6.32
CA LYS A 21 12.01 -0.46 5.82
C LYS A 21 12.37 -0.62 4.34
N SER A 22 12.44 -1.85 3.83
CA SER A 22 12.74 -2.15 2.43
C SER A 22 11.51 -2.19 1.51
N ALA A 23 10.30 -2.07 2.05
CA ALA A 23 9.09 -1.95 1.23
C ALA A 23 8.98 -0.55 0.61
N SER A 24 8.15 -0.42 -0.42
CA SER A 24 7.83 0.85 -1.06
C SER A 24 6.32 1.05 -1.16
N VAL A 25 5.80 2.07 -0.47
CA VAL A 25 4.39 2.50 -0.53
C VAL A 25 4.33 3.90 -1.13
N ILE A 26 3.71 4.02 -2.31
CA ILE A 26 3.92 5.16 -3.20
C ILE A 26 2.57 5.72 -3.70
N GLY A 27 2.35 7.02 -3.55
CA GLY A 27 1.23 7.71 -4.19
C GLY A 27 -0.13 7.53 -3.48
N LYS A 28 -1.20 7.36 -4.26
CA LYS A 28 -2.59 7.24 -3.77
C LYS A 28 -2.86 5.83 -3.26
N VAL A 29 -2.26 5.53 -2.11
CA VAL A 29 -2.42 4.25 -1.40
C VAL A 29 -3.12 4.49 -0.07
N THR A 30 -4.13 3.67 0.23
CA THR A 30 -4.76 3.61 1.56
C THR A 30 -4.55 2.22 2.14
N LEU A 31 -3.81 2.12 3.24
CA LEU A 31 -3.74 0.92 4.08
C LEU A 31 -4.68 1.09 5.27
N GLY A 32 -5.47 0.05 5.55
CA GLY A 32 -6.27 -0.09 6.75
C GLY A 32 -5.40 -0.18 8.01
N SER A 33 -6.03 -0.46 9.16
CA SER A 33 -5.29 -0.68 10.41
C SER A 33 -4.79 -2.12 10.49
N GLU A 34 -3.79 -2.39 11.32
CA GLU A 34 -3.26 -3.73 11.57
C GLU A 34 -2.77 -4.44 10.29
N CYS A 35 -2.29 -3.68 9.29
CA CYS A 35 -1.74 -4.27 8.06
C CYS A 35 -0.27 -4.64 8.23
N TYR A 36 0.17 -5.69 7.54
CA TYR A 36 1.58 -6.04 7.40
C TYR A 36 2.04 -5.82 5.96
N VAL A 37 3.13 -5.08 5.78
CA VAL A 37 3.80 -4.92 4.48
C VAL A 37 5.23 -5.43 4.59
N GLY A 38 5.47 -6.57 3.94
CA GLY A 38 6.70 -7.34 4.03
C GLY A 38 7.89 -6.70 3.29
N PRO A 39 9.12 -7.17 3.58
CA PRO A 39 10.32 -6.77 2.87
C PRO A 39 10.19 -6.82 1.34
N GLY A 40 10.64 -5.76 0.67
CA GLY A 40 10.65 -5.69 -0.80
C GLY A 40 9.28 -5.55 -1.45
N ALA A 41 8.18 -5.53 -0.69
CA ALA A 41 6.84 -5.32 -1.25
C ALA A 41 6.72 -3.91 -1.87
N VAL A 42 6.00 -3.81 -2.98
CA VAL A 42 5.77 -2.56 -3.70
C VAL A 42 4.27 -2.34 -3.87
N ILE A 43 3.74 -1.31 -3.21
CA ILE A 43 2.34 -0.90 -3.32
C ILE A 43 2.33 0.49 -3.97
N LYS A 44 1.90 0.57 -5.22
CA LYS A 44 2.09 1.76 -6.04
C LYS A 44 0.77 2.27 -6.63
N GLY A 45 0.33 3.43 -6.16
CA GLY A 45 -0.82 4.18 -6.65
C GLY A 45 -0.38 5.48 -7.35
N ASP A 46 0.47 5.36 -8.37
CA ASP A 46 0.94 6.49 -9.18
C ASP A 46 -0.09 6.89 -10.25
N TYR A 47 -0.57 5.94 -11.06
CA TYR A 47 -1.57 6.16 -12.10
C TYR A 47 -3.02 5.98 -11.61
N GLY A 48 -3.24 5.03 -10.69
CA GLY A 48 -4.53 4.71 -10.09
C GLY A 48 -4.48 4.74 -8.57
N GLU A 49 -5.52 4.19 -7.95
CA GLU A 49 -5.65 4.08 -6.50
C GLU A 49 -5.49 2.63 -6.03
N VAL A 50 -4.80 2.45 -4.90
CA VAL A 50 -4.73 1.15 -4.23
C VAL A 50 -5.30 1.26 -2.82
N VAL A 51 -6.23 0.37 -2.48
CA VAL A 51 -6.81 0.26 -1.14
C VAL A 51 -6.57 -1.14 -0.60
N ILE A 52 -6.01 -1.22 0.61
CA ILE A 52 -5.80 -2.46 1.34
C ILE A 52 -6.62 -2.40 2.62
N GLY A 53 -7.52 -3.37 2.79
CA GLY A 53 -8.36 -3.48 3.98
C GLY A 53 -7.58 -3.80 5.25
N SER A 54 -8.20 -3.55 6.40
CA SER A 54 -7.58 -3.77 7.71
C SER A 54 -7.26 -5.24 7.98
N GLY A 55 -6.19 -5.49 8.73
CA GLY A 55 -5.77 -6.84 9.13
C GLY A 55 -5.19 -7.67 7.98
N SER A 56 -4.83 -7.04 6.86
CA SER A 56 -4.34 -7.74 5.67
C SER A 56 -2.81 -7.73 5.57
N SER A 57 -2.26 -8.75 4.93
CA SER A 57 -0.83 -8.96 4.78
C SER A 57 -0.41 -8.89 3.30
N VAL A 58 0.43 -7.92 2.97
CA VAL A 58 1.17 -7.87 1.71
C VAL A 58 2.55 -8.45 1.96
N GLN A 59 2.74 -9.71 1.62
CA GLN A 59 3.96 -10.46 1.92
C GLN A 59 5.16 -9.99 1.09
N ASP A 60 6.32 -10.58 1.37
CA ASP A 60 7.60 -10.25 0.75
C ASP A 60 7.54 -10.21 -0.78
N ASN A 61 8.12 -9.16 -1.37
CA ASN A 61 8.23 -8.93 -2.81
C ASN A 61 6.91 -8.90 -3.60
N VAL A 62 5.76 -8.85 -2.94
CA VAL A 62 4.46 -8.69 -3.62
C VAL A 62 4.40 -7.30 -4.26
N VAL A 63 3.86 -7.25 -5.48
CA VAL A 63 3.59 -6.00 -6.20
C VAL A 63 2.09 -5.79 -6.32
N VAL A 64 1.61 -4.64 -5.84
CA VAL A 64 0.24 -4.18 -6.03
C VAL A 64 0.27 -2.87 -6.80
N HIS A 65 -0.44 -2.83 -7.93
CA HIS A 65 -0.48 -1.69 -8.82
C HIS A 65 -1.90 -1.50 -9.34
N ALA A 66 -2.23 -0.28 -9.75
CA ALA A 66 -3.53 0.06 -10.31
C ALA A 66 -3.36 0.62 -11.73
N ARG A 67 -4.29 0.25 -12.62
CA ARG A 67 -4.41 0.86 -13.95
C ARG A 67 -4.73 2.36 -13.84
N PRO A 68 -4.41 3.17 -14.85
CA PRO A 68 -4.73 4.59 -14.84
C PRO A 68 -6.20 4.87 -14.55
N ASN A 69 -6.46 5.75 -13.58
CA ASN A 69 -7.79 6.16 -13.14
C ASN A 69 -8.69 5.02 -12.62
N GLU A 70 -8.11 3.87 -12.27
CA GLU A 70 -8.84 2.75 -11.67
C GLU A 70 -8.45 2.51 -10.21
N LEU A 71 -9.25 1.67 -9.55
CA LEU A 71 -9.07 1.25 -8.18
C LEU A 71 -8.73 -0.24 -8.11
N THR A 72 -7.62 -0.57 -7.44
CA THR A 72 -7.31 -1.93 -7.01
C THR A 72 -7.58 -2.06 -5.52
N THR A 73 -8.42 -3.04 -5.14
CA THR A 73 -8.81 -3.26 -3.75
C THR A 73 -8.40 -4.66 -3.30
N ILE A 74 -7.67 -4.73 -2.18
CA ILE A 74 -7.51 -5.94 -1.37
C ILE A 74 -8.46 -5.80 -0.18
N GLY A 75 -9.26 -6.83 0.08
CA GLY A 75 -10.20 -6.87 1.20
C GLY A 75 -9.52 -6.81 2.57
N SER A 76 -10.33 -6.89 3.62
CA SER A 76 -9.85 -6.98 5.00
C SER A 76 -9.56 -8.44 5.39
N ARG A 77 -8.54 -8.67 6.21
CA ARG A 77 -8.10 -10.01 6.68
C ARG A 77 -7.75 -10.95 5.53
N VAL A 78 -6.95 -10.44 4.59
CA VAL A 78 -6.36 -11.18 3.45
C VAL A 78 -4.90 -11.49 3.70
#